data_AF-A0A838XWS6-F1
#
_entry.id   AF-A0A838XWS6-F1
#
_cell.length_a   1.000
_cell.length_b   1.000
_cell.length_c   1.000
_cell.angle_alpha   90.00
_cell.angle_beta   90.00
_cell.angle_gamma   90.00
#
_symmetry.space_group_name_H-M   'P 1'
#
loop_
_entity.id
_entity.type
_entity.pdbx_description
1 polymer ?
#
loop_
_entity_poly.entity_id
_entity_poly.type
_entity_poly.pdbx_seq_one_letter_code
_entity_poly.pdbx_strand_id
1 'polypeptide(L)'
;MVKSDRADDFQRYIEAAGDALLAAMSVYDLATAANKMTSFDCVGDGNDAWKTGPFLSAGNGEVPIDRSRPYCLMISKEFSVSSTLVIGPNPEVSSNGGVRIPSPDIGNAEKTISKLIIIEQFEIFKDFWVKYDGPYNAKQNKKWRGRNFDDVLDRLETLTNRRNELVHNDPCEPPKIREAIDFYYGLRTASEKLVAAPATAGSALRSLMR
;
A
#
# COMPACT_ATOMS: atom_id res chain seq x y z
N MET A 1 0.43 0.96 37.91
CA MET A 1 1.63 1.38 37.16
C MET A 1 1.53 0.81 35.73
N VAL A 2 0.56 1.27 34.93
CA VAL A 2 0.14 0.67 33.63
C VAL A 2 0.24 1.69 32.46
N LYS A 3 0.72 2.91 32.73
CA LYS A 3 0.76 4.01 31.75
C LYS A 3 1.98 3.97 30.81
N SER A 4 3.10 3.34 31.19
CA SER A 4 4.33 3.33 30.36
C SER A 4 4.16 2.51 29.09
N ASP A 5 3.59 1.30 29.20
CA ASP A 5 3.62 0.32 28.10
C ASP A 5 2.76 0.73 26.90
N ARG A 6 1.64 1.45 27.13
CA ARG A 6 0.77 1.89 26.04
C ARG A 6 1.39 3.01 25.22
N ALA A 7 2.10 3.94 25.85
CA ALA A 7 2.77 5.03 25.15
C ALA A 7 3.91 4.48 24.28
N ASP A 8 4.70 3.56 24.82
CA ASP A 8 5.80 2.92 24.09
C ASP A 8 5.28 2.06 22.94
N ASP A 9 4.23 1.28 23.15
CA ASP A 9 3.61 0.50 22.06
C ASP A 9 2.95 1.38 21.01
N PHE A 10 2.40 2.52 21.41
CA PHE A 10 1.85 3.49 20.47
C PHE A 10 2.96 4.06 19.58
N GLN A 11 4.12 4.37 20.16
CA GLN A 11 5.28 4.82 19.40
C GLN A 11 5.74 3.75 18.39
N ARG A 12 5.83 2.48 18.82
CA ARG A 12 6.14 1.36 17.91
C ARG A 12 5.11 1.18 16.80
N TYR A 13 3.83 1.38 17.10
CA TYR A 13 2.77 1.38 16.09
C TYR A 13 3.00 2.47 15.04
N ILE A 14 3.31 3.70 15.47
CA ILE A 14 3.56 4.83 14.56
C ILE A 14 4.79 4.56 13.68
N GLU A 15 5.86 4.01 14.26
CA GLU A 15 7.07 3.62 13.51
C GLU A 15 6.76 2.55 12.47
N ALA A 16 6.11 1.44 12.87
CA ALA A 16 5.76 0.35 11.96
C ALA A 16 4.83 0.83 10.82
N ALA A 17 3.81 1.64 11.14
CA ALA A 17 2.89 2.19 10.15
C ALA A 17 3.61 3.14 9.17
N GLY A 18 4.52 3.98 9.67
CA GLY A 18 5.32 4.89 8.88
C GLY A 18 6.29 4.17 7.93
N ASP A 19 7.02 3.18 8.44
CA ASP A 19 7.95 2.37 7.65
C ASP A 19 7.23 1.60 6.53
N ALA A 20 6.07 1.01 6.83
CA ALA A 20 5.24 0.33 5.85
C ALA A 20 4.76 1.30 4.75
N LEU A 21 4.34 2.51 5.12
CA LEU A 21 3.92 3.52 4.14
C LEU A 21 5.08 3.95 3.23
N LEU A 22 6.27 4.20 3.79
CA LEU A 22 7.45 4.60 3.00
C LEU A 22 7.91 3.49 2.06
N ALA A 23 7.90 2.24 2.52
CA ALA A 23 8.17 1.09 1.67
C ALA A 23 7.16 0.99 0.52
N ALA A 24 5.87 1.15 0.80
CA ALA A 24 4.84 1.12 -0.23
C ALA A 24 4.94 2.29 -1.24
N MET A 25 5.32 3.50 -0.80
CA MET A 25 5.59 4.62 -1.71
C MET A 25 6.77 4.32 -2.63
N SER A 26 7.83 3.71 -2.11
CA SER A 26 8.97 3.28 -2.91
C SER A 26 8.55 2.28 -4.00
N VAL A 27 7.70 1.31 -3.64
CA VAL A 27 7.13 0.35 -4.60
C VAL A 27 6.24 1.04 -5.63
N TYR A 28 5.41 2.01 -5.22
CA TYR A 28 4.57 2.78 -6.12
C TYR A 28 5.36 3.58 -7.16
N ASP A 29 6.40 4.28 -6.73
CA ASP A 29 7.23 5.08 -7.63
C ASP A 29 7.98 4.18 -8.62
N LEU A 30 8.52 3.04 -8.17
CA LEU A 30 9.15 2.05 -9.04
C LEU A 30 8.16 1.44 -10.04
N ALA A 31 6.96 1.07 -9.60
CA ALA A 31 5.93 0.51 -10.48
C ALA A 31 5.44 1.52 -11.52
N THR A 32 5.31 2.80 -11.13
CA THR A 32 4.92 3.88 -12.03
C THR A 32 6.01 4.16 -13.06
N ALA A 33 7.28 4.19 -12.62
CA ALA A 33 8.42 4.32 -13.53
C ALA A 33 8.49 3.14 -14.51
N ALA A 34 8.32 1.91 -14.04
CA ALA A 34 8.28 0.72 -14.89
C ALA A 34 7.16 0.79 -15.93
N ASN A 35 5.94 1.19 -15.55
CA ASN A 35 4.83 1.37 -16.49
C ASN A 35 5.15 2.38 -17.59
N LYS A 36 5.79 3.51 -17.24
CA LYS A 36 6.26 4.50 -18.23
C LYS A 36 7.29 3.90 -19.20
N MET A 37 8.23 3.12 -18.68
CA MET A 37 9.28 2.48 -19.47
C MET A 37 8.75 1.39 -20.43
N THR A 38 7.64 0.74 -20.09
CA THR A 38 6.98 -0.25 -20.97
C THR A 38 6.10 0.36 -22.06
N SER A 39 5.93 1.69 -22.10
CA SER A 39 5.15 2.34 -23.16
C SER A 39 5.85 2.21 -24.51
N PHE A 40 5.13 1.74 -25.54
CA PHE A 40 5.67 1.57 -26.90
C PHE A 40 6.21 2.87 -27.52
N ASP A 41 5.71 4.04 -27.09
CA ASP A 41 6.23 5.36 -27.49
C ASP A 41 7.65 5.65 -26.94
N CYS A 42 8.13 4.79 -26.04
CA CYS A 42 9.39 4.92 -25.31
C CYS A 42 10.38 3.78 -25.63
N VAL A 43 9.99 2.83 -26.49
CA VAL A 43 10.82 1.71 -26.95
C VAL A 43 11.25 1.98 -28.39
N GLY A 44 12.55 2.15 -28.64
CA GLY A 44 13.06 2.38 -30.00
C GLY A 44 14.54 2.05 -30.14
N ASP A 45 14.91 1.60 -31.34
CA ASP A 45 16.21 0.99 -31.65
C ASP A 45 17.36 2.00 -31.77
N GLY A 46 17.04 3.30 -31.67
CA GLY A 46 17.98 4.41 -31.91
C GLY A 46 18.83 4.80 -30.70
N ASN A 47 18.69 4.13 -29.55
CA ASN A 47 19.41 4.50 -28.34
C ASN A 47 20.51 3.47 -28.05
N ASP A 48 21.77 3.90 -28.18
CA ASP A 48 22.95 3.06 -27.98
C ASP A 48 23.06 2.45 -26.59
N ALA A 49 22.38 3.06 -25.62
CA ALA A 49 22.42 2.66 -24.24
C ALA A 49 21.73 1.31 -23.96
N TRP A 50 21.09 0.72 -24.98
CA TRP A 50 20.48 -0.61 -24.98
C TRP A 50 21.50 -1.75 -25.20
N LYS A 51 22.74 -1.44 -25.61
CA LYS A 51 23.75 -2.44 -25.98
C LYS A 51 24.59 -2.98 -24.81
N THR A 52 24.55 -2.37 -23.61
CA THR A 52 25.58 -2.60 -22.56
C THR A 52 25.11 -2.72 -21.08
N GLY A 53 23.83 -2.86 -20.75
CA GLY A 53 23.37 -3.17 -19.37
C GLY A 53 23.03 -1.95 -18.48
N PRO A 54 22.53 -2.14 -17.23
CA PRO A 54 21.18 -1.68 -16.87
C PRO A 54 21.12 -0.36 -16.08
N PHE A 55 20.14 0.50 -16.36
CA PHE A 55 19.94 1.77 -15.63
C PHE A 55 18.46 2.18 -15.48
N LEU A 56 18.18 2.88 -14.37
CA LEU A 56 16.89 3.43 -13.93
C LEU A 56 16.85 4.96 -14.12
N SER A 57 15.69 5.51 -14.51
CA SER A 57 15.18 6.87 -14.24
C SER A 57 13.80 6.99 -14.96
N ALA A 58 12.81 7.77 -14.56
CA ALA A 58 12.74 8.95 -13.73
C ALA A 58 11.73 8.77 -12.58
N GLY A 59 11.83 9.63 -11.56
CA GLY A 59 10.90 9.68 -10.44
C GLY A 59 9.47 10.05 -10.86
N ASN A 60 8.53 9.71 -9.99
CA ASN A 60 7.13 10.10 -10.14
C ASN A 60 6.99 11.64 -10.11
N GLY A 61 6.21 12.22 -11.04
CA GLY A 61 5.98 13.67 -11.12
C GLY A 61 6.80 14.48 -12.14
N GLU A 62 7.81 13.91 -12.81
CA GLU A 62 8.56 14.60 -13.86
C GLU A 62 7.91 14.51 -15.27
N VAL A 63 8.13 15.53 -16.10
CA VAL A 63 7.69 15.65 -17.53
C VAL A 63 8.46 14.65 -18.43
N PRO A 64 8.30 14.59 -19.79
CA PRO A 64 8.47 13.33 -20.53
C PRO A 64 9.86 12.70 -20.32
N ILE A 65 9.90 11.37 -20.36
CA ILE A 65 11.09 10.55 -20.08
C ILE A 65 12.37 11.19 -20.65
N ASP A 66 13.33 11.52 -19.78
CA ASP A 66 14.63 12.03 -20.17
C ASP A 66 15.41 10.97 -20.96
N ARG A 67 15.33 11.02 -22.28
CA ARG A 67 15.96 10.06 -23.21
C ARG A 67 17.49 10.14 -23.25
N SER A 68 18.12 11.02 -22.48
CA SER A 68 19.58 11.14 -22.40
C SER A 68 20.27 9.99 -21.66
N ARG A 69 19.49 9.09 -21.03
CA ARG A 69 20.00 7.93 -20.29
C ARG A 69 19.39 6.60 -20.79
N PRO A 70 20.15 5.49 -20.73
CA PRO A 70 19.60 4.14 -20.88
C PRO A 70 18.52 3.85 -19.86
N TYR A 71 17.49 3.12 -20.29
CA TYR A 71 16.43 2.60 -19.43
C TYR A 71 16.25 1.12 -19.70
N CYS A 72 16.42 0.28 -18.67
CA CYS A 72 16.16 -1.15 -18.78
C CYS A 72 15.23 -1.62 -17.66
N LEU A 73 14.05 -2.14 -18.02
CA LEU A 73 13.23 -2.93 -17.11
C LEU A 73 13.78 -4.36 -17.11
N MET A 74 14.43 -4.75 -16.02
CA MET A 74 14.79 -6.15 -15.82
C MET A 74 13.56 -6.89 -15.28
N ILE A 75 12.98 -7.77 -16.09
CA ILE A 75 11.93 -8.68 -15.64
C ILE A 75 12.53 -9.75 -14.72
N SER A 76 11.77 -10.19 -13.71
CA SER A 76 12.23 -11.24 -12.82
C SER A 76 12.36 -12.58 -13.55
N LYS A 77 13.18 -13.47 -13.00
CA LYS A 77 13.31 -14.84 -13.52
C LYS A 77 11.96 -15.56 -13.48
N GLU A 78 11.17 -15.31 -12.44
CA GLU A 78 9.82 -15.86 -12.25
C GLU A 78 8.87 -15.38 -13.33
N PHE A 79 8.91 -14.10 -13.70
CA PHE A 79 8.11 -13.57 -14.81
C PHE A 79 8.54 -14.19 -16.14
N SER A 80 9.85 -14.34 -16.37
CA SER A 80 10.37 -14.99 -17.57
C SER A 80 9.96 -16.46 -17.69
N VAL A 81 10.00 -17.23 -16.59
CA VAL A 81 9.52 -18.62 -16.59
C VAL A 81 8.01 -18.65 -16.81
N SER A 82 7.25 -17.82 -16.10
CA SER A 82 5.79 -17.79 -16.21
C SER A 82 5.32 -17.37 -17.59
N SER A 83 5.99 -16.42 -18.24
CA SER A 83 5.66 -15.99 -19.59
C SER A 83 5.83 -17.13 -20.60
N THR A 84 6.89 -17.94 -20.48
CA THR A 84 7.08 -19.13 -21.34
C THR A 84 5.98 -20.17 -21.19
N LEU A 85 5.44 -20.34 -19.97
CA LEU A 85 4.31 -21.23 -19.72
C LEU A 85 3.02 -20.73 -20.36
N VAL A 86 2.82 -19.40 -20.40
CA VAL A 86 1.61 -18.77 -20.95
C VAL A 86 1.62 -18.72 -22.48
N ILE A 87 2.76 -18.36 -23.09
CA ILE A 87 2.91 -18.21 -24.55
C ILE A 87 3.11 -19.54 -25.28
N GLY A 88 3.45 -20.61 -24.55
CA GLY A 88 3.72 -21.93 -25.10
C GLY A 88 5.12 -22.06 -25.74
N PRO A 89 5.45 -23.26 -26.25
CA PRO A 89 6.81 -23.60 -26.67
C PRO A 89 7.27 -22.93 -27.97
N ASN A 90 6.34 -22.45 -28.81
CA ASN A 90 6.63 -21.85 -30.12
C ASN A 90 5.85 -20.53 -30.27
N PRO A 91 6.21 -19.47 -29.55
CA PRO A 91 5.52 -18.19 -29.66
C PRO A 91 5.83 -17.53 -31.00
N GLU A 92 4.87 -16.74 -31.52
CA GLU A 92 5.13 -15.91 -32.69
C GLU A 92 6.20 -14.85 -32.36
N VAL A 93 7.25 -14.85 -33.17
CA VAL A 93 8.37 -13.91 -33.07
C VAL A 93 8.08 -12.72 -33.98
N SER A 94 8.12 -11.53 -33.41
CA SER A 94 7.96 -10.27 -34.14
C SER A 94 9.16 -10.01 -35.06
N SER A 95 9.00 -9.13 -36.04
CA SER A 95 10.06 -8.81 -37.03
C SER A 95 11.38 -8.32 -36.43
N ASN A 96 11.35 -7.77 -35.20
CA ASN A 96 12.52 -7.35 -34.44
C ASN A 96 13.14 -8.46 -33.58
N GLY A 97 12.69 -9.72 -33.69
CA GLY A 97 13.15 -10.84 -32.87
C GLY A 97 12.51 -10.93 -31.49
N GLY A 98 11.63 -9.98 -31.13
CA GLY A 98 10.92 -9.97 -29.85
C GLY A 98 9.73 -10.93 -29.82
N VAL A 99 9.46 -11.53 -28.66
CA VAL A 99 8.24 -12.32 -28.43
C VAL A 99 7.22 -11.48 -27.69
N ARG A 100 6.00 -11.39 -28.22
CA ARG A 100 4.93 -10.66 -27.57
C ARG A 100 4.39 -11.47 -26.39
N ILE A 101 4.78 -11.09 -25.19
CA ILE A 101 4.15 -11.57 -23.97
C ILE A 101 2.84 -10.78 -23.82
N PRO A 102 1.68 -11.44 -23.64
CA PRO A 102 0.47 -10.74 -23.25
C PRO A 102 0.75 -10.08 -21.89
N SER A 103 0.98 -8.77 -21.88
CA SER A 103 0.99 -8.04 -20.62
C SER A 103 -0.44 -8.13 -20.08
N PRO A 104 -0.65 -8.65 -18.87
CA PRO A 104 -1.91 -8.36 -18.21
C PRO A 104 -2.07 -6.84 -18.23
N ASP A 105 -3.28 -6.36 -18.47
CA ASP A 105 -3.60 -4.99 -18.10
C ASP A 105 -3.45 -4.94 -16.59
N ILE A 106 -2.23 -4.63 -16.12
CA ILE A 106 -1.87 -4.64 -14.71
C ILE A 106 -2.62 -3.53 -13.97
N GLY A 107 -3.51 -2.80 -14.67
CA GLY A 107 -4.62 -2.09 -14.09
C GLY A 107 -4.12 -1.06 -13.14
N ASN A 108 -3.57 0.04 -13.68
CA ASN A 108 -3.11 1.21 -12.96
C ASN A 108 -2.41 0.88 -11.61
N ALA A 109 -1.08 0.82 -11.60
CA ALA A 109 -0.28 0.55 -10.38
C ALA A 109 -0.77 1.34 -9.15
N GLU A 110 -1.26 2.56 -9.34
CA GLU A 110 -1.91 3.36 -8.29
C GLU A 110 -3.06 2.62 -7.61
N LYS A 111 -4.01 2.04 -8.37
CA LYS A 111 -5.18 1.34 -7.82
C LYS A 111 -4.73 0.17 -6.93
N THR A 112 -3.86 -0.68 -7.46
CA THR A 112 -3.40 -1.89 -6.77
C THR A 112 -2.63 -1.54 -5.51
N ILE A 113 -1.68 -0.62 -5.61
CA ILE A 113 -0.81 -0.26 -4.48
C ILE A 113 -1.58 0.53 -3.43
N SER A 114 -2.46 1.47 -3.83
CA SER A 114 -3.31 2.22 -2.89
C SER A 114 -4.22 1.30 -2.09
N LYS A 115 -4.82 0.29 -2.74
CA LYS A 115 -5.62 -0.73 -2.06
C LYS A 115 -4.80 -1.49 -1.02
N LEU A 116 -3.60 -1.95 -1.38
CA LEU A 116 -2.73 -2.70 -0.48
C LEU A 116 -2.30 -1.85 0.73
N ILE A 117 -1.95 -0.58 0.51
CA ILE A 117 -1.62 0.35 1.60
C ILE A 117 -2.80 0.47 2.57
N ILE A 118 -4.02 0.74 2.08
CA ILE A 118 -5.19 0.90 2.95
C ILE A 118 -5.43 -0.35 3.81
N ILE A 119 -5.28 -1.54 3.22
CA ILE A 119 -5.44 -2.82 3.93
C ILE A 119 -4.34 -3.02 4.98
N GLU A 120 -3.07 -2.86 4.59
CA GLU A 120 -1.93 -3.05 5.49
C GLU A 120 -1.95 -2.06 6.65
N GLN A 121 -2.19 -0.78 6.38
CA GLN A 121 -2.28 0.26 7.41
C GLN A 121 -3.40 -0.04 8.42
N PHE A 122 -4.53 -0.57 7.95
CA PHE A 122 -5.61 -0.97 8.84
C PHE A 122 -5.23 -2.18 9.71
N GLU A 123 -4.53 -3.17 9.17
CA GLU A 123 -4.10 -4.33 9.97
C GLU A 123 -3.05 -3.94 11.01
N ILE A 124 -2.08 -3.08 10.67
CA ILE A 124 -1.12 -2.51 11.65
C ILE A 124 -1.84 -1.76 12.78
N PHE A 125 -2.82 -0.91 12.41
CA PHE A 125 -3.68 -0.21 13.37
C PHE A 125 -4.47 -1.17 14.27
N LYS A 126 -5.06 -2.20 13.67
CA LYS A 126 -5.87 -3.19 14.38
C LYS A 126 -5.03 -3.98 15.37
N ASP A 127 -3.83 -4.42 14.99
CA ASP A 127 -2.94 -5.18 15.85
C ASP A 127 -2.59 -4.40 17.12
N PHE A 128 -2.31 -3.10 16.99
CA PHE A 128 -2.13 -2.21 18.14
C PHE A 128 -3.39 -2.15 19.03
N TRP A 129 -4.56 -1.87 18.45
CA TRP A 129 -5.79 -1.66 19.23
C TRP A 129 -6.39 -2.94 19.83
N VAL A 130 -6.12 -4.11 19.25
CA VAL A 130 -6.53 -5.41 19.82
C VAL A 130 -5.95 -5.59 21.23
N LYS A 131 -4.69 -5.20 21.45
CA LYS A 131 -4.03 -5.28 22.77
C LYS A 131 -4.77 -4.46 23.85
N TYR A 132 -5.48 -3.41 23.43
CA TYR A 132 -6.06 -2.39 24.29
C TYR A 132 -7.59 -2.37 24.30
N ASP A 133 -8.25 -3.35 23.69
CA ASP A 133 -9.71 -3.41 23.46
C ASP A 133 -10.23 -2.10 22.83
N GLY A 134 -9.47 -1.57 21.87
CA GLY A 134 -9.73 -0.31 21.18
C GLY A 134 -10.76 -0.40 20.05
N PRO A 135 -11.12 0.75 19.44
CA PRO A 135 -12.13 0.86 18.39
C PRO A 135 -11.58 0.50 17.00
N TYR A 136 -11.33 -0.79 16.77
CA TYR A 136 -10.80 -1.31 15.48
C TYR A 136 -11.85 -1.99 14.58
N ASN A 137 -13.13 -1.97 14.98
CA ASN A 137 -14.24 -2.46 14.17
C ASN A 137 -15.58 -1.91 14.71
N ALA A 138 -16.66 -2.07 13.95
CA ALA A 138 -17.99 -1.58 14.33
C ALA A 138 -18.45 -2.04 15.73
N LYS A 139 -18.18 -3.29 16.12
CA LYS A 139 -18.54 -3.80 17.45
C LYS A 139 -17.76 -3.11 18.55
N GLN A 140 -16.46 -2.88 18.35
CA GLN A 140 -15.62 -2.18 19.33
C GLN A 140 -15.92 -0.69 19.37
N ASN A 141 -16.13 -0.03 18.22
CA ASN A 141 -16.50 1.38 18.16
C ASN A 141 -17.74 1.67 19.04
N LYS A 142 -18.76 0.82 18.97
CA LYS A 142 -19.96 0.93 19.82
C LYS A 142 -19.67 0.95 21.31
N LYS A 143 -18.66 0.22 21.80
CA LYS A 143 -18.27 0.22 23.23
C LYS A 143 -17.62 1.53 23.69
N TRP A 144 -17.09 2.30 22.74
CA TRP A 144 -16.37 3.54 22.99
C TRP A 144 -17.25 4.79 22.84
N ARG A 145 -18.46 4.66 22.28
CA ARG A 145 -19.43 5.75 22.13
C ARG A 145 -19.82 6.38 23.48
N GLY A 146 -20.13 7.68 23.46
CA GLY A 146 -20.52 8.43 24.66
C GLY A 146 -19.36 8.85 25.57
N ARG A 147 -18.11 8.68 25.10
CA ARG A 147 -16.88 9.05 25.82
C ARG A 147 -16.25 10.36 25.33
N ASN A 148 -17.03 11.21 24.66
CA ASN A 148 -16.57 12.46 24.04
C ASN A 148 -15.49 12.26 22.94
N PHE A 149 -15.57 11.14 22.22
CA PHE A 149 -14.72 10.83 21.05
C PHE A 149 -15.57 10.49 19.82
N ASP A 150 -16.85 10.89 19.80
CA ASP A 150 -17.79 10.41 18.79
C ASP A 150 -17.38 10.86 17.36
N ASP A 151 -16.78 12.04 17.21
CA ASP A 151 -16.17 12.51 15.96
C ASP A 151 -15.05 11.59 15.47
N VAL A 152 -14.18 11.14 16.39
CA VAL A 152 -13.07 10.23 16.09
C VAL A 152 -13.61 8.85 15.72
N LEU A 153 -14.63 8.38 16.44
CA LEU A 153 -15.25 7.07 16.20
C LEU A 153 -16.02 7.03 14.88
N ASP A 154 -16.70 8.13 14.49
CA ASP A 154 -17.32 8.27 13.18
C ASP A 154 -16.28 8.20 12.05
N ARG A 155 -15.14 8.87 12.24
CA ARG A 155 -14.04 8.82 11.28
C ARG A 155 -13.47 7.40 11.17
N LEU A 156 -13.23 6.72 12.28
CA LEU A 156 -12.74 5.34 12.29
C LEU A 156 -13.73 4.37 11.66
N GLU A 157 -15.02 4.57 11.85
CA GLU A 157 -16.07 3.79 11.20
C GLU A 157 -16.02 3.97 9.67
N THR A 158 -15.87 5.21 9.21
CA THR A 158 -15.69 5.51 7.78
C THR A 158 -14.47 4.80 7.19
N LEU A 159 -13.33 4.88 7.87
CA LEU A 159 -12.08 4.21 7.44
C LEU A 159 -12.23 2.68 7.45
N THR A 160 -12.85 2.12 8.49
CA THR A 160 -13.10 0.68 8.59
C THR A 160 -13.98 0.18 7.44
N ASN A 161 -15.07 0.90 7.15
CA ASN A 161 -15.98 0.55 6.05
C ASN A 161 -15.26 0.62 4.71
N ARG A 162 -14.50 1.69 4.47
CA ARG A 162 -13.73 1.85 3.23
C ARG A 162 -12.73 0.71 3.02
N ARG A 163 -12.03 0.29 4.08
CA ARG A 163 -11.16 -0.89 4.01
C ARG A 163 -11.95 -2.15 3.66
N ASN A 164 -13.10 -2.37 4.31
CA ASN A 164 -13.92 -3.56 4.07
C ASN A 164 -14.42 -3.63 2.62
N GLU A 165 -14.88 -2.52 2.05
CA GLU A 165 -15.26 -2.42 0.62
C GLU A 165 -14.13 -2.90 -0.29
N LEU A 166 -12.90 -2.45 -0.02
CA LEU A 166 -11.72 -2.79 -0.82
C LEU A 166 -11.31 -4.26 -0.66
N VAL A 167 -11.45 -4.84 0.54
CA VAL A 167 -11.09 -6.26 0.81
C VAL A 167 -12.08 -7.21 0.16
N HIS A 168 -13.38 -6.92 0.25
CA HIS A 168 -14.43 -7.83 -0.23
C HIS A 168 -14.61 -7.78 -1.75
N ASN A 169 -13.84 -6.96 -2.47
CA ASN A 169 -13.96 -6.73 -3.91
C ASN A 169 -15.40 -6.34 -4.32
N ASP A 170 -16.11 -5.65 -3.42
CA ASP A 170 -17.39 -5.05 -3.77
C ASP A 170 -17.16 -4.08 -4.95
N PRO A 171 -18.13 -3.94 -5.88
CA PRO A 171 -18.04 -2.93 -6.92
C PRO A 171 -17.93 -1.54 -6.28
N CYS A 172 -16.71 -1.01 -6.21
CA CYS A 172 -16.40 0.26 -5.55
C CYS A 172 -15.39 1.06 -6.36
N GLU A 173 -15.36 2.37 -6.10
CA GLU A 173 -14.41 3.27 -6.74
C GLU A 173 -12.96 2.85 -6.43
N PRO A 174 -12.08 2.74 -7.45
CA PRO A 174 -10.66 2.45 -7.25
C PRO A 174 -10.00 3.48 -6.33
N PRO A 175 -9.22 3.04 -5.32
CA PRO A 175 -8.51 3.96 -4.45
C PRO A 175 -7.35 4.63 -5.18
N LYS A 176 -6.98 5.82 -4.73
CA LYS A 176 -5.83 6.60 -5.23
C LYS A 176 -4.77 6.74 -4.15
N ILE A 177 -3.54 7.10 -4.54
CA ILE A 177 -2.43 7.22 -3.57
C ILE A 177 -2.73 8.29 -2.53
N ARG A 178 -3.35 9.40 -2.95
CA ARG A 178 -3.79 10.45 -2.03
C ARG A 178 -4.76 9.92 -0.98
N GLU A 179 -5.72 9.09 -1.38
CA GLU A 179 -6.67 8.47 -0.45
C GLU A 179 -5.94 7.56 0.55
N ALA A 180 -4.97 6.77 0.09
CA ALA A 180 -4.17 5.91 0.97
C ALA A 180 -3.35 6.70 2.00
N ILE A 181 -2.79 7.86 1.61
CA ILE A 181 -2.09 8.78 2.53
C ILE A 181 -3.08 9.38 3.55
N ASP A 182 -4.22 9.86 3.08
CA ASP A 182 -5.28 10.42 3.93
C ASP A 182 -5.85 9.36 4.89
N PHE A 183 -5.85 8.09 4.48
CA PHE A 183 -6.25 6.94 5.28
C PHE A 183 -5.26 6.69 6.43
N TYR A 184 -3.96 6.62 6.13
CA TYR A 184 -2.90 6.53 7.14
C TYR A 184 -2.99 7.69 8.14
N TYR A 185 -3.09 8.92 7.64
CA TYR A 185 -3.22 10.11 8.50
C TYR A 185 -4.47 10.03 9.39
N GLY A 186 -5.58 9.55 8.85
CA GLY A 186 -6.82 9.33 9.59
C GLY A 186 -6.67 8.33 10.74
N LEU A 187 -6.05 7.17 10.49
CA LEU A 187 -5.80 6.16 11.53
C LEU A 187 -4.83 6.64 12.60
N ARG A 188 -3.76 7.33 12.19
CA ARG A 188 -2.77 7.92 13.08
C ARG A 188 -3.42 8.95 14.01
N THR A 189 -4.06 9.97 13.45
CA THR A 189 -4.67 11.06 14.25
C THR A 189 -5.80 10.56 15.16
N ALA A 190 -6.61 9.60 14.69
CA ALA A 190 -7.58 8.93 15.54
C ALA A 190 -6.92 8.21 16.71
N SER A 191 -5.82 7.49 16.44
CA SER A 191 -5.10 6.75 17.47
C SER A 191 -4.40 7.67 18.48
N GLU A 192 -3.82 8.78 18.03
CA GLU A 192 -3.24 9.83 18.88
C GLU A 192 -4.27 10.41 19.85
N LYS A 193 -5.49 10.69 19.38
CA LYS A 193 -6.57 11.20 20.25
C LYS A 193 -7.05 10.15 21.27
N LEU A 194 -7.08 8.88 20.87
CA LEU A 194 -7.62 7.80 21.69
C LEU A 194 -6.61 7.20 22.66
N VAL A 195 -5.31 7.27 22.38
CA VAL A 195 -4.28 6.66 23.25
C VAL A 195 -4.27 7.28 24.65
N ALA A 196 -4.59 8.58 24.73
CA ALA A 196 -4.73 9.34 25.97
C ALA A 196 -6.01 8.98 26.75
N ALA A 197 -6.97 8.29 26.13
CA ALA A 197 -8.21 7.92 26.78
C ALA A 197 -8.00 6.83 27.85
N PRO A 198 -8.68 6.93 29.00
CA PRO A 198 -8.63 5.90 30.03
C PRO A 198 -9.11 4.56 29.44
N ALA A 199 -8.33 3.51 29.70
CA ALA A 199 -8.57 2.20 29.14
C ALA A 199 -9.95 1.64 29.57
N THR A 200 -10.63 0.88 28.72
CA THR A 200 -11.93 0.29 29.05
C THR A 200 -11.79 -0.68 30.24
N ALA A 201 -12.85 -0.87 31.02
CA ALA A 201 -12.83 -1.78 32.19
C ALA A 201 -12.36 -3.21 31.84
N GLY A 202 -12.57 -3.67 30.60
CA GLY A 202 -12.10 -4.96 30.09
C GLY A 202 -10.59 -5.05 29.83
N SER A 203 -9.88 -3.93 29.75
CA SER A 203 -8.40 -3.89 29.64
C SER A 203 -7.71 -3.98 31.01
N ALA A 204 -8.32 -3.40 32.05
CA ALA A 204 -7.82 -3.47 33.43
C ALA A 204 -7.85 -4.91 33.96
N LEU A 205 -8.90 -5.68 33.63
CA LEU A 205 -9.03 -7.09 33.97
C LEU A 205 -8.00 -7.98 33.26
N ARG A 206 -7.66 -7.71 31.99
CA ARG A 206 -6.64 -8.50 31.25
C ARG A 206 -5.21 -8.18 31.67
N SER A 207 -4.96 -6.95 32.12
CA SER A 207 -3.68 -6.54 32.73
C SER A 207 -3.45 -7.16 34.11
N LEU A 208 -4.50 -7.53 34.83
CA LEU A 208 -4.41 -8.19 36.15
C LEU A 208 -4.25 -9.72 36.04
N MET A 209 -4.46 -10.29 34.85
CA MET A 209 -4.40 -11.73 34.56
C MET A 209 -3.12 -12.13 33.81
N ARG A 210 -2.14 -11.24 33.68
CA ARG A 210 -0.80 -11.52 33.13
C ARG A 210 0.26 -11.28 34.19
#